data_AF-A0A257T6S5-F1
#
_entry.id   AF-A0A257T6S5-F1
#
_cell.length_a   1.000
_cell.length_b   1.000
_cell.length_c   1.000
_cell.angle_alpha   90.00
_cell.angle_beta   90.00
_cell.angle_gamma   90.00
#
_symmetry.space_group_name_H-M   'P 1'
#
loop_
_entity.id
_entity.type
_entity.pdbx_description
1 polymer ?
#
loop_
_entity_poly.entity_id
_entity_poly.type
_entity_poly.pdbx_seq_one_letter_code
_entity_poly.pdbx_strand_id
1 'polypeptide(L)'
;GNGVIVGAGAKVLGPVLVGDNARIGSNAVVVKAVPAGATVVGVPGRVISQGEGGGAFEAYGLTGQMPDPVARAVECMLEHMHRQDEEIARLREGLLGLQPKTEIPVLETLACSVEAIEEDDGKINKTRANNS
;
A
#
# COMPACT_ATOMS: atom_id res chain seq x y z
N GLY A 1 14.63 -10.73 -23.30
CA GLY A 1 15.08 -9.39 -23.70
C GLY A 1 16.33 -9.00 -22.95
N ASN A 2 16.80 -7.77 -23.15
CA ASN A 2 17.97 -7.18 -22.51
C ASN A 2 17.59 -6.47 -21.22
N GLY A 3 18.50 -6.38 -20.24
CA GLY A 3 18.26 -5.66 -18.99
C GLY A 3 17.22 -6.30 -18.06
N VAL A 4 16.94 -7.59 -18.22
CA VAL A 4 15.96 -8.31 -17.38
C VAL A 4 16.55 -8.55 -15.98
N ILE A 5 15.77 -8.23 -14.95
CA ILE A 5 16.12 -8.49 -13.55
C ILE A 5 15.33 -9.70 -13.06
N VAL A 6 16.03 -10.70 -12.51
CA VAL A 6 15.41 -11.91 -11.97
C VAL A 6 15.78 -12.06 -10.50
N GLY A 7 14.78 -12.01 -9.63
CA GLY A 7 14.92 -12.19 -8.19
C GLY A 7 15.28 -13.62 -7.80
N ALA A 8 15.87 -13.77 -6.62
CA ALA A 8 16.33 -15.07 -6.13
C ALA A 8 15.17 -16.06 -5.99
N GLY A 9 15.39 -17.31 -6.42
CA GLY A 9 14.40 -18.39 -6.31
C GLY A 9 13.21 -18.29 -7.27
N ALA A 10 13.20 -17.34 -8.21
CA ALA A 10 12.20 -17.28 -9.27
C ALA A 10 12.25 -18.55 -10.14
N LYS A 11 11.08 -19.04 -10.56
CA LYS A 11 10.91 -20.20 -11.43
C LYS A 11 10.16 -19.79 -12.69
N VAL A 12 10.81 -19.90 -13.83
CA VAL A 12 10.20 -19.66 -15.15
C VAL A 12 9.87 -21.02 -15.75
N LEU A 13 8.58 -21.29 -15.96
CA LEU A 13 8.09 -22.57 -16.41
C LEU A 13 7.60 -22.49 -17.87
N GLY A 14 8.24 -23.28 -18.74
CA GLY A 14 7.87 -23.40 -20.15
C GLY A 14 8.51 -22.36 -21.08
N PRO A 15 8.17 -22.39 -22.37
CA PRO A 15 8.64 -21.42 -23.35
C PRO A 15 7.94 -20.08 -23.11
N VAL A 16 8.55 -19.24 -22.28
CA VAL A 16 8.00 -17.92 -21.90
C VAL A 16 8.90 -16.82 -22.44
N LEU A 17 8.31 -15.85 -23.15
CA LEU A 17 9.03 -14.65 -23.59
C LEU A 17 9.06 -13.62 -22.46
N VAL A 18 10.25 -13.13 -22.14
CA VAL A 18 10.45 -12.03 -21.19
C VAL A 18 10.99 -10.82 -21.95
N GLY A 19 10.23 -9.72 -21.96
CA GLY A 19 10.57 -8.49 -22.66
C GLY A 19 11.76 -7.75 -22.05
N ASP A 20 12.25 -6.74 -22.75
CA ASP A 20 13.38 -5.91 -22.29
C ASP A 20 13.02 -5.16 -21.00
N ASN A 21 13.99 -5.02 -20.09
CA ASN A 21 13.82 -4.34 -18.78
C ASN A 21 12.72 -4.92 -17.89
N ALA A 22 12.24 -6.14 -18.18
CA ALA A 22 11.28 -6.82 -17.33
C ALA A 22 11.91 -7.23 -15.99
N ARG A 23 11.09 -7.31 -14.94
CA ARG A 23 11.51 -7.63 -13.58
C ARG A 23 10.71 -8.81 -13.05
N ILE A 24 11.39 -9.84 -12.55
CA ILE A 24 10.76 -11.00 -11.91
C ILE A 24 11.12 -10.95 -10.43
N GLY A 25 10.12 -10.93 -9.56
CA GLY A 25 10.30 -10.92 -8.11
C GLY A 25 10.85 -12.24 -7.58
N SER A 26 11.43 -12.19 -6.38
CA SER A 26 11.93 -13.39 -5.69
C SER A 26 10.82 -14.41 -5.46
N ASN A 27 11.14 -15.70 -5.62
CA ASN A 27 10.21 -16.82 -5.50
C ASN A 27 8.95 -16.74 -6.41
N ALA A 28 8.95 -15.89 -7.44
CA ALA A 28 7.83 -15.81 -8.38
C ALA A 28 7.80 -17.03 -9.33
N VAL A 29 6.60 -17.46 -9.72
CA VAL A 29 6.41 -18.55 -10.70
C VAL A 29 5.81 -18.01 -11.99
N VAL A 30 6.62 -17.86 -13.02
CA VAL A 30 6.21 -17.28 -14.31
C VAL A 30 5.75 -18.38 -15.26
N VAL A 31 4.48 -18.31 -15.68
CA VAL A 31 3.83 -19.29 -16.58
C VAL A 31 3.30 -18.65 -17.88
N LYS A 32 3.44 -17.34 -18.03
CA LYS A 32 2.96 -16.56 -19.19
C LYS A 32 3.98 -15.50 -19.58
N ALA A 33 3.93 -15.06 -20.84
CA ALA A 33 4.82 -14.03 -21.37
C ALA A 33 4.79 -12.75 -20.53
N VAL A 34 5.97 -12.18 -20.31
CA VAL A 34 6.18 -10.95 -19.55
C VAL A 34 6.48 -9.81 -20.52
N PRO A 35 5.61 -8.79 -20.61
CA PRO A 35 5.86 -7.62 -21.47
C PRO A 35 7.16 -6.88 -21.08
N ALA A 36 7.70 -6.09 -22.01
CA ALA A 36 8.84 -5.22 -21.72
C ALA A 36 8.51 -4.22 -20.61
N GLY A 37 9.46 -3.97 -19.71
CA GLY A 37 9.31 -3.09 -18.55
C GLY A 37 8.35 -3.59 -17.46
N ALA A 38 7.75 -4.77 -17.62
CA ALA A 38 6.76 -5.27 -16.69
C ALA A 38 7.39 -5.95 -15.46
N THR A 39 6.75 -5.84 -14.31
CA THR A 39 7.16 -6.53 -13.07
C THR A 39 6.22 -7.67 -12.73
N VAL A 40 6.74 -8.87 -12.48
CA VAL A 40 5.98 -10.08 -12.13
C VAL A 40 6.32 -10.54 -10.71
N VAL A 41 5.32 -10.77 -9.88
CA VAL A 41 5.51 -11.24 -8.50
C VAL A 41 4.50 -12.34 -8.13
N GLY A 42 4.85 -13.15 -7.13
CA GLY A 42 3.95 -14.14 -6.53
C GLY A 42 3.91 -15.51 -7.22
N VAL A 43 3.11 -16.40 -6.63
CA VAL A 43 2.85 -17.76 -7.13
C VAL A 43 1.34 -18.01 -7.15
N PRO A 44 0.71 -18.19 -8.32
CA PRO A 44 1.27 -18.00 -9.66
C PRO A 44 1.62 -16.54 -9.92
N GLY A 45 2.64 -16.28 -10.74
CA GLY A 45 3.16 -14.94 -11.03
C GLY A 45 2.13 -14.06 -11.73
N ARG A 46 1.91 -12.86 -11.17
CA ARG A 46 1.00 -11.84 -11.73
C ARG A 46 1.80 -10.61 -12.11
N VAL A 47 1.45 -10.00 -13.23
CA VAL A 47 2.04 -8.73 -13.68
C VAL A 47 1.41 -7.59 -12.87
N ILE A 48 2.22 -6.83 -12.14
CA ILE A 48 1.77 -5.74 -11.25
C ILE A 48 2.01 -4.34 -11.79
N SER A 49 2.88 -4.20 -12.80
CA SER A 49 3.17 -2.91 -13.43
C SER A 49 3.45 -3.13 -14.91
N GLN A 50 2.84 -2.30 -15.75
CA GLN A 50 3.09 -2.19 -17.19
C GLN A 50 3.46 -0.73 -17.48
N GLY A 51 4.75 -0.39 -17.35
CA GLY A 51 5.27 0.91 -17.81
C GLY A 51 5.81 1.84 -16.72
N GLU A 52 6.99 2.38 -17.02
CA GLU A 52 7.65 3.58 -16.48
C GLU A 52 7.79 3.71 -14.95
N GLY A 53 8.47 2.71 -14.35
CA GLY A 53 9.10 2.85 -13.05
C GLY A 53 10.61 2.70 -13.16
N GLY A 54 11.31 3.73 -13.67
CA GLY A 54 12.77 3.82 -13.70
C GLY A 54 13.44 3.95 -12.32
N GLY A 55 12.87 3.33 -11.28
CA GLY A 55 13.48 3.21 -9.97
C GLY A 55 14.20 1.88 -9.83
N ALA A 56 15.22 1.81 -8.99
CA ALA A 56 15.93 0.59 -8.62
C ALA A 56 14.97 -0.56 -8.25
N PHE A 57 15.44 -1.80 -8.28
CA PHE A 57 14.68 -2.93 -7.76
C PHE A 57 14.36 -2.68 -6.28
N GLU A 58 13.15 -2.19 -6.01
CA GLU A 58 12.67 -1.95 -4.66
C GLU A 58 12.04 -3.23 -4.13
N ALA A 59 12.86 -4.01 -3.43
CA ALA A 59 12.44 -5.25 -2.78
C ALA A 59 11.32 -5.05 -1.74
N TYR A 60 11.04 -3.80 -1.32
CA TYR A 60 10.09 -3.48 -0.26
C TYR A 60 9.17 -2.27 -0.55
N GLY A 61 9.08 -1.80 -1.81
CA GLY A 61 8.11 -0.75 -2.19
C GLY A 61 8.27 0.59 -1.46
N LEU A 62 9.51 1.02 -1.19
CA LEU A 62 9.79 2.28 -0.51
C LEU A 62 10.16 3.38 -1.52
N THR A 63 9.23 3.76 -2.39
CA THR A 63 9.27 5.08 -3.02
C THR A 63 8.52 6.07 -2.12
N GLY A 64 9.14 7.21 -1.79
CA GLY A 64 8.52 8.33 -1.06
C GLY A 64 7.38 9.06 -1.80
N GLN A 65 6.73 8.41 -2.77
CA GLN A 65 5.60 8.97 -3.50
C GLN A 65 4.55 7.90 -3.87
N MET A 66 4.37 6.88 -3.03
CA MET A 66 3.19 6.02 -3.09
C MET A 66 2.53 6.09 -1.70
N PRO A 67 1.27 6.53 -1.58
CA PRO A 67 0.60 6.59 -0.27
C PRO A 67 0.62 5.18 0.30
N ASP A 68 1.19 5.04 1.50
CA ASP A 68 1.38 3.76 2.16
C ASP A 68 0.08 2.95 2.11
N PRO A 69 0.08 1.73 1.51
CA PRO A 69 -1.13 0.94 1.37
C PRO A 69 -1.75 0.62 2.73
N VAL A 70 -0.96 0.61 3.81
CA VAL A 70 -1.45 0.48 5.18
C VAL A 70 -2.10 1.78 5.64
N ALA A 71 -1.45 2.94 5.50
CA ALA A 71 -2.04 4.24 5.79
C ALA A 71 -3.38 4.46 5.05
N ARG A 72 -3.46 4.09 3.76
CA ARG A 72 -4.70 4.18 2.98
C ARG A 72 -5.79 3.23 3.50
N ALA A 73 -5.42 2.04 3.96
CA ALA A 73 -6.36 1.12 4.59
C ALA A 73 -6.88 1.67 5.92
N VAL A 74 -6.00 2.27 6.74
CA VAL A 74 -6.37 2.91 8.01
C VAL A 74 -7.29 4.10 7.79
N GLU A 75 -6.97 4.99 6.84
CA GLU A 75 -7.81 6.13 6.47
C GLU A 75 -9.22 5.69 6.03
N CYS A 76 -9.29 4.65 5.20
CA CYS A 76 -10.56 4.06 4.77
C CYS A 76 -11.36 3.44 5.93
N MET A 77 -10.68 2.81 6.89
CA MET A 77 -11.32 2.30 8.11
C MET A 77 -11.89 3.43 8.97
N LEU A 78 -11.14 4.53 9.15
CA LEU A 78 -11.58 5.68 9.94
C LEU A 78 -12.81 6.36 9.31
N GLU A 79 -12.80 6.54 7.98
CA GLU A 79 -13.97 7.10 7.27
C GLU A 79 -15.20 6.19 7.41
N HIS A 80 -14.99 4.87 7.33
CA HIS A 80 -16.08 3.92 7.53
C HIS A 80 -16.64 3.97 8.95
N MET A 81 -15.79 4.10 9.96
CA MET A 81 -16.18 4.19 11.37
C MET A 81 -17.06 5.40 11.62
N HIS A 82 -16.68 6.58 11.12
CA HIS A 82 -17.51 7.79 11.24
C HIS A 82 -18.90 7.61 10.62
N ARG A 83 -18.98 6.95 9.46
CA ARG A 83 -20.28 6.66 8.83
C ARG A 83 -21.12 5.71 9.67
N GLN A 84 -20.49 4.70 10.29
CA GLN A 84 -21.20 3.78 11.19
C GLN A 84 -21.70 4.50 12.45
N ASP A 85 -20.92 5.42 13.02
CA ASP A 85 -21.31 6.18 14.21
C ASP A 85 -22.54 7.08 13.94
N GLU A 86 -22.59 7.73 12.77
CA GLU A 86 -23.77 8.53 12.37
C GLU A 86 -25.03 7.68 12.20
N GLU A 87 -24.91 6.52 11.56
CA GLU A 87 -26.04 5.59 11.39
C GLU A 87 -26.50 5.03 12.74
N ILE A 88 -25.57 4.68 13.63
CA ILE A 88 -25.87 4.24 15.00
C ILE A 88 -26.61 5.35 15.76
N ALA A 89 -26.17 6.61 15.64
CA ALA A 89 -26.83 7.74 16.29
C ALA A 89 -28.27 7.92 15.80
N ARG A 90 -28.49 7.87 14.47
CA ARG A 90 -29.83 7.96 13.87
C ARG A 90 -30.75 6.82 14.28
N LEU A 91 -30.23 5.59 14.30
CA LEU A 91 -31.00 4.42 14.74
C LEU A 91 -31.37 4.52 16.23
N ARG A 92 -30.46 4.98 17.07
CA ARG A 92 -30.72 5.22 18.51
C ARG A 92 -31.83 6.25 18.71
N GLU A 93 -31.82 7.36 17.97
CA GLU A 93 -32.86 8.38 18.02
C GLU A 93 -34.23 7.82 17.63
N GLY A 94 -34.30 7.05 16.52
CA GLY A 94 -35.53 6.39 16.09
C GLY A 94 -36.07 5.37 17.09
N LEU A 95 -35.19 4.63 17.76
CA LEU A 95 -35.55 3.66 18.80
C LEU A 95 -36.09 4.32 20.06
N LEU A 96 -35.51 5.45 20.50
CA LEU A 96 -36.01 6.22 21.64
C LEU A 96 -37.43 6.76 21.41
N GLY A 97 -37.77 7.12 20.17
CA GLY A 97 -39.13 7.55 19.79
C GLY A 97 -40.19 6.45 19.84
N LEU A 98 -39.79 5.17 19.71
CA LEU A 98 -40.71 4.03 19.71
C LEU A 98 -40.81 3.33 21.08
N GLN A 99 -39.74 3.35 21.89
CA GLN A 99 -39.70 2.68 23.20
C GLN A 99 -38.94 3.53 24.24
N PRO A 100 -39.64 4.26 25.14
CA PRO A 100 -39.01 5.15 26.12
C PRO A 100 -38.32 4.45 27.30
N LYS A 101 -38.19 3.11 27.30
CA LYS A 101 -37.64 2.31 28.41
C LYS A 101 -36.30 1.61 28.10
N THR A 102 -35.71 1.84 26.91
CA THR A 102 -34.47 1.17 26.54
C THR A 102 -33.28 2.06 26.88
N GLU A 103 -32.60 1.76 27.99
CA GLU A 103 -31.31 2.35 28.33
C GLU A 103 -30.25 1.78 27.36
N ILE A 104 -29.83 2.57 26.37
CA ILE A 104 -28.73 2.21 25.49
C ILE A 104 -27.45 2.80 26.08
N PRO A 105 -26.46 1.99 26.47
CA PRO A 105 -25.21 2.51 27.00
C PRO A 105 -24.50 3.34 25.93
N VAL A 106 -24.17 4.59 26.29
CA VAL A 106 -23.38 5.48 25.44
C VAL A 106 -21.96 4.90 25.42
N LEU A 107 -21.45 4.55 24.23
CA LEU A 107 -20.03 4.24 24.11
C LEU A 107 -19.30 5.55 24.38
N GLU A 108 -18.45 5.57 25.42
CA GLU A 108 -17.54 6.68 25.65
C GLU A 108 -16.75 6.92 24.36
N THR A 109 -16.90 8.12 23.81
CA THR A 109 -16.13 8.60 22.67
C THR A 109 -14.65 8.48 23.02
N LEU A 110 -13.95 7.53 22.41
CA LEU A 110 -12.51 7.57 22.34
C LEU A 110 -12.16 8.77 21.46
N ALA A 111 -11.90 9.91 22.09
CA ALA A 111 -11.24 11.02 21.45
C ALA A 111 -9.87 10.51 20.97
N CYS A 112 -9.82 10.04 19.72
CA CYS A 112 -8.56 9.77 19.06
C CYS A 112 -7.94 11.15 18.77
N SER A 113 -7.22 11.68 19.75
CA SER A 113 -6.39 12.87 19.57
C SER A 113 -5.26 12.51 18.62
N VAL A 114 -5.50 12.70 17.32
CA VAL A 114 -4.42 12.81 16.34
C VAL A 114 -3.74 14.14 16.62
N GLU A 115 -2.77 14.13 17.53
CA GLU A 115 -1.81 15.23 17.61
C GLU A 115 -1.07 15.27 16.28
N ALA A 116 -1.10 16.44 15.64
CA ALA A 116 -0.46 16.69 14.37
C ALA A 116 1.01 16.24 14.44
N ILE A 117 1.41 15.40 13.49
CA ILE A 117 2.82 15.08 13.28
C ILE A 117 3.43 16.35 12.69
N GLU A 118 4.19 17.11 13.48
CA GLU A 118 5.01 18.21 12.99
C GLU A 118 6.12 17.62 12.11
N GLU A 119 6.17 18.03 10.83
CA GLU A 119 7.28 17.75 9.93
C GLU A 119 8.54 18.48 10.45
N ASP A 120 9.42 17.76 11.13
CA ASP A 120 10.77 18.24 11.44
C ASP A 120 11.60 18.21 10.15
N ASP A 121 11.64 19.35 9.46
CA ASP A 121 12.57 19.63 8.37
C ASP A 121 14.02 19.62 8.90
N GLY A 122 14.53 18.42 9.12
CA GLY A 122 15.91 18.13 9.47
C GLY A 122 16.85 18.59 8.35
N LYS A 123 17.31 19.84 8.45
CA LYS A 123 18.40 20.41 7.65
C LYS A 123 19.64 19.52 7.73
N ILE A 124 19.85 18.69 6.71
CA ILE A 124 21.08 17.94 6.53
C ILE A 124 22.23 18.92 6.27
N ASN A 125 23.11 19.05 7.27
CA ASN A 125 24.32 19.86 7.19
C ASN A 125 25.24 19.32 6.08
N LYS A 126 25.50 20.18 5.09
CA LYS A 126 26.43 19.93 3.98
C LYS A 126 27.87 19.94 4.51
N THR A 127 28.37 18.78 4.93
CA THR A 127 29.80 18.60 5.22
C THR A 127 30.54 18.19 3.95
N ARG A 128 31.50 19.05 3.61
CA ARG A 128 32.46 19.01 2.51
C ARG A 128 33.38 17.78 2.60
N ALA A 129 33.50 17.01 1.52
CA ALA A 129 34.63 16.09 1.29
C ALA A 129 35.02 16.13 -0.20
N ASN A 130 35.89 17.08 -0.47
CA ASN A 130 36.86 17.17 -1.55
C ASN A 130 37.61 15.84 -1.72
N ASN A 131 37.62 15.30 -2.93
CA ASN A 131 38.72 14.46 -3.39
C ASN A 131 39.07 14.87 -4.83
N SER A 132 40.27 15.43 -4.96
CA SER A 132 40.98 15.70 -6.21
C SER A 132 41.90 14.52 -6.52
#